data_AF-A0A1Q7NAR7-F1
#
_entry.id   AF-A0A1Q7NAR7-F1
#
_cell.length_a   1.000
_cell.length_b   1.000
_cell.length_c   1.000
_cell.angle_alpha   90.00
_cell.angle_beta   90.00
_cell.angle_gamma   90.00
#
_symmetry.space_group_name_H-M   'P 1'
#
loop_
_entity.id
_entity.type
_entity.pdbx_description
1 polymer ?
#
loop_
_entity_poly.entity_id
_entity_poly.type
_entity_poly.pdbx_seq_one_letter_code
_entity_poly.pdbx_strand_id
1 'polypeptide(L)'
;MARYSAFLGRRVEVQYRAGEILLPASGTFVADSGRSIFLEQNFEQRGQHKHFRWEIPYQYLVRIEEKPDAGASANGVSVGVTSKTAPETSVAARPDDEPRSAAAAASAGGAPGILPLSNRPKTA
;
A
#
# COMPACT_ATOMS: atom_id res chain seq x y z
N MET A 1 21.13 22.57 -4.47
CA MET A 1 21.83 21.45 -3.81
C MET A 1 20.86 20.28 -3.74
N ALA A 2 21.20 19.12 -4.31
CA ALA A 2 20.31 17.95 -4.36
C ALA A 2 20.48 17.11 -3.09
N ARG A 3 19.49 17.14 -2.19
CA ARG A 3 19.58 16.53 -0.84
C ARG A 3 19.41 15.02 -0.86
N TYR A 4 18.72 14.51 -1.88
CA TYR A 4 18.31 13.11 -1.95
C TYR A 4 18.86 12.42 -3.21
N SER A 5 19.97 12.95 -3.74
CA SER A 5 20.66 12.39 -4.91
C SER A 5 21.08 10.92 -4.72
N ALA A 6 21.31 10.47 -3.49
CA ALA A 6 21.62 9.07 -3.18
C ALA A 6 20.49 8.10 -3.59
N PHE A 7 19.26 8.57 -3.69
CA PHE A 7 18.10 7.77 -4.06
C PHE A 7 17.84 7.74 -5.57
N LEU A 8 18.57 8.52 -6.39
CA LEU A 8 18.39 8.54 -7.84
C LEU A 8 18.52 7.14 -8.45
N GLY A 9 17.55 6.79 -9.30
CA GLY A 9 17.42 5.49 -9.95
C GLY A 9 16.90 4.37 -9.03
N ARG A 10 16.72 4.62 -7.72
CA ARG A 10 16.22 3.62 -6.77
C ARG A 10 14.72 3.72 -6.59
N ARG A 11 14.12 2.59 -6.21
CA ARG A 11 12.72 2.57 -5.81
C ARG A 11 12.59 3.04 -4.37
N VAL A 12 11.75 4.05 -4.17
CA VAL A 12 11.55 4.66 -2.86
C VAL A 12 10.07 4.76 -2.53
N GLU A 13 9.81 4.83 -1.24
CA GLU A 13 8.54 5.24 -0.69
C GLU A 13 8.74 6.57 0.02
N VAL A 14 7.89 7.52 -0.35
CA VAL A 14 7.90 8.88 0.15
C VAL A 14 6.61 9.11 0.90
N GLN A 15 6.71 9.65 2.10
CA GLN A 15 5.57 10.19 2.82
C GLN A 15 5.57 11.70 2.69
N TYR A 16 4.48 12.27 2.17
CA TYR A 16 4.34 13.70 1.95
C TYR A 16 3.04 14.24 2.51
N ARG A 17 3.03 15.52 2.85
CA ARG A 17 1.87 16.23 3.40
C ARG A 17 1.08 16.89 2.27
N ALA A 18 -0.20 16.56 2.16
CA ALA A 18 -1.15 17.23 1.28
C ALA A 18 -2.27 17.85 2.15
N GLY A 19 -2.17 19.15 2.42
CA GLY A 19 -3.04 19.81 3.40
C GLY A 19 -2.80 19.22 4.80
N GLU A 20 -3.85 18.71 5.44
CA GLU A 20 -3.76 18.09 6.78
C GLU A 20 -3.50 16.58 6.75
N ILE A 21 -3.34 15.98 5.57
CA ILE A 21 -3.23 14.52 5.41
C ILE A 21 -1.81 14.15 4.99
N LEU A 22 -1.30 13.05 5.56
CA LEU A 22 -0.06 12.41 5.11
C LEU A 22 -0.38 11.31 4.10
N LEU A 23 0.16 11.45 2.90
CA LEU A 23 -0.03 10.50 1.80
C LEU A 23 1.28 9.78 1.49
N PRO A 24 1.24 8.45 1.31
CA PRO A 24 2.36 7.71 0.77
C PRO A 24 2.36 7.82 -0.77
N ALA A 25 3.53 8.01 -1.36
CA ALA A 25 3.81 7.86 -2.78
C ALA A 25 4.97 6.87 -2.95
N SER A 26 4.83 5.92 -3.86
CA SER A 26 5.91 5.01 -4.20
C SER A 26 6.26 5.16 -5.68
N GLY A 27 7.55 5.02 -5.99
CA GLY A 27 8.03 5.14 -7.36
C GLY A 27 9.55 5.08 -7.42
N THR A 28 10.07 5.05 -8.63
CA THR A 28 11.49 5.22 -8.91
C THR A 28 11.83 6.70 -8.79
N PHE A 29 12.84 7.04 -8.01
CA PHE A 29 13.29 8.42 -7.88
C PHE A 29 14.11 8.81 -9.12
N VAL A 30 13.59 9.72 -9.93
CA VAL A 30 14.17 10.03 -11.25
C VAL A 30 14.92 11.37 -11.29
N ALA A 31 14.53 12.33 -10.46
CA ALA A 31 15.20 13.64 -10.44
C ALA A 31 15.04 14.37 -9.11
N ASP A 32 16.01 15.24 -8.83
CA ASP A 32 16.03 16.17 -7.71
C ASP A 32 16.39 17.55 -8.28
N SER A 33 15.44 18.50 -8.25
CA SER A 33 15.65 19.86 -8.73
C SER A 33 16.28 20.80 -7.69
N GLY A 34 16.50 20.31 -6.47
CA GLY A 34 16.84 21.11 -5.30
C GLY A 34 15.64 21.80 -4.64
N ARG A 35 14.46 21.79 -5.28
CA ARG A 35 13.21 22.35 -4.73
C ARG A 35 12.08 21.33 -4.62
N SER A 36 12.03 20.41 -5.56
CA SER A 36 11.09 19.28 -5.60
C SER A 36 11.85 18.01 -5.98
N ILE A 37 11.31 16.86 -5.56
CA ILE A 37 11.73 15.55 -6.04
C ILE A 37 10.73 15.04 -7.06
N PHE A 38 11.20 14.18 -7.96
CA PHE A 38 10.38 13.55 -8.99
C PHE A 38 10.44 12.04 -8.86
N LEU A 39 9.26 11.43 -8.80
CA LEU A 39 9.09 9.97 -8.75
C LEU A 39 8.32 9.51 -9.97
N GLU A 40 8.74 8.41 -10.57
CA GLU A 40 8.02 7.77 -11.67
C GLU A 40 7.55 6.39 -11.26
N GLN A 41 6.29 6.08 -11.55
CA GLN A 41 5.67 4.79 -11.28
C GLN A 41 4.94 4.31 -12.52
N ASN A 42 5.32 3.12 -12.99
CA ASN A 42 4.64 2.42 -14.06
C ASN A 42 3.72 1.36 -13.44
N PHE A 43 2.46 1.35 -13.85
CA PHE A 43 1.46 0.40 -13.37
C PHE A 43 0.76 -0.26 -14.55
N GLU A 44 0.74 -1.58 -14.55
CA GLU A 44 0.01 -2.35 -15.56
C GLU A 44 -1.31 -2.83 -14.96
N GLN A 45 -2.42 -2.22 -15.39
CA GLN A 45 -3.76 -2.61 -14.94
C GLN A 45 -4.59 -3.07 -16.13
N ARG A 46 -5.04 -4.33 -16.11
CA ARG A 46 -5.90 -4.91 -17.17
C ARG A 46 -5.31 -4.75 -18.59
N GLY A 47 -3.99 -4.92 -18.72
CA GLY A 47 -3.26 -4.75 -19.99
C GLY A 47 -3.06 -3.29 -20.43
N GLN A 48 -3.43 -2.31 -19.61
CA GLN A 48 -3.09 -0.91 -19.85
C GLN A 48 -1.89 -0.50 -19.01
N HIS A 49 -0.86 0.03 -19.66
CA HIS A 49 0.29 0.64 -19.01
C HIS A 49 -0.04 2.09 -18.64
N LYS A 50 -0.15 2.35 -17.35
CA LYS A 50 -0.31 3.69 -16.79
C LYS A 50 1.02 4.16 -16.26
N HIS A 51 1.41 5.37 -16.66
CA HIS A 51 2.59 6.05 -16.16
C HIS A 51 2.15 7.20 -15.27
N PHE A 52 2.62 7.20 -14.03
CA PHE A 52 2.40 8.27 -13.06
C PHE A 52 3.73 8.93 -12.74
N ARG A 53 3.74 10.26 -12.78
CA ARG A 53 4.89 11.06 -12.39
C ARG A 53 4.48 12.01 -11.26
N TRP A 54 5.08 11.82 -10.10
CA TRP A 54 4.86 12.67 -8.94
C TRP A 54 5.91 13.78 -8.89
N GLU A 55 5.47 15.00 -8.62
CA GLU A 55 6.34 16.09 -8.20
C GLU A 55 6.02 16.43 -6.74
N ILE A 56 6.99 16.26 -5.84
CA ILE A 56 6.82 16.52 -4.42
C ILE A 56 7.80 17.62 -3.98
N PRO A 57 7.31 18.83 -3.67
CA PRO A 57 8.12 19.89 -3.10
C PRO A 57 8.75 19.48 -1.77
N TYR A 58 9.97 19.92 -1.49
CA TYR A 58 10.65 19.61 -0.23
C TYR A 58 9.92 20.10 1.01
N GLN A 59 9.16 21.18 0.89
CA GLN A 59 8.34 21.71 1.97
C GLN A 59 7.31 20.68 2.49
N TYR A 60 6.87 19.77 1.62
CA TYR A 60 5.87 18.76 1.95
C TYR A 60 6.46 17.38 2.20
N LEU A 61 7.77 17.21 2.02
CA LEU A 61 8.44 15.94 2.23
C LEU A 61 8.60 15.67 3.73
N VAL A 62 8.01 14.57 4.22
CA VAL A 62 8.11 14.17 5.62
C VAL A 62 9.18 13.10 5.79
N ARG A 63 9.14 12.06 4.94
CA ARG A 63 10.06 10.94 5.01
C ARG A 63 10.29 10.35 3.62
N ILE A 64 11.49 9.83 3.40
CA ILE A 64 11.85 9.04 2.23
C ILE A 64 12.59 7.79 2.70
N GLU A 65 12.18 6.65 2.18
CA GLU A 65 12.79 5.36 2.43
C GLU A 65 13.02 4.63 1.13
N GLU A 66 14.17 3.96 1.00
CA GLU A 66 14.41 3.03 -0.08
C GLU A 66 13.61 1.75 0.14
N LYS A 67 12.85 1.34 -0.87
CA LYS A 67 12.17 0.04 -0.88
C LYS A 67 13.02 -0.91 -1.72
N PRO A 68 13.47 -2.04 -1.15
CA PRO A 68 14.17 -3.04 -1.94
C PRO A 68 13.21 -3.54 -3.03
N ASP A 69 13.56 -3.32 -4.29
CA ASP A 69 12.80 -3.87 -5.41
C ASP A 69 13.00 -5.40 -5.39
N ALA A 70 11.90 -6.16 -5.33
CA ALA A 70 11.93 -7.61 -5.16
C ALA A 70 12.61 -8.38 -6.32
N GLY A 71 13.17 -7.68 -7.32
CA GLY A 71 13.96 -8.25 -8.41
C GLY A 71 15.44 -7.83 -8.48
N ALA A 72 15.94 -6.96 -7.60
CA ALA A 72 17.32 -6.47 -7.67
C ALA A 72 18.12 -6.81 -6.41
N SER A 73 18.49 -8.08 -6.27
CA SER A 73 19.54 -8.49 -5.34
C SER A 73 20.90 -8.25 -6.00
N ALA A 74 21.66 -7.25 -5.54
CA ALA A 74 23.09 -7.38 -5.25
C ALA A 74 23.70 -6.07 -4.68
N ASN A 75 24.19 -6.20 -3.45
CA ASN A 75 25.36 -5.54 -2.87
C ASN A 75 25.24 -4.12 -2.27
N GLY A 76 25.48 -4.03 -0.95
CA GLY A 76 25.75 -2.75 -0.30
C GLY A 76 25.48 -2.68 1.21
N VAL A 77 26.07 -3.60 2.00
CA VAL A 77 26.34 -3.48 3.45
C VAL A 77 25.19 -2.96 4.33
N SER A 78 24.51 -3.92 4.95
CA SER A 78 23.84 -3.73 6.23
C SER A 78 24.88 -3.37 7.30
N VAL A 79 24.84 -2.15 7.83
CA VAL A 79 25.27 -1.92 9.21
C VAL A 79 24.03 -2.00 10.08
N GLY A 80 23.89 -3.14 10.74
CA GLY A 80 22.92 -3.31 11.79
C GLY A 80 23.25 -2.40 12.98
N VAL A 81 22.21 -1.88 13.60
CA VAL A 81 22.16 -1.83 15.06
C VAL A 81 21.13 -2.86 15.48
N THR A 82 21.67 -4.02 15.83
CA THR A 82 21.06 -5.00 16.72
C THR A 82 20.60 -4.32 18.01
N SER A 83 19.32 -4.47 18.32
CA SER A 83 18.91 -4.71 19.71
C SER A 83 18.44 -6.17 19.77
N LYS A 84 19.40 -7.02 20.10
CA LYS A 84 19.31 -8.47 20.32
C LYS A 84 18.52 -8.71 21.62
N THR A 85 17.30 -9.28 21.54
CA THR A 85 16.99 -10.72 21.72
C THR A 85 16.96 -11.14 23.19
N ALA A 86 15.87 -11.76 23.65
CA ALA A 86 15.84 -13.23 23.71
C ALA A 86 14.49 -13.83 24.14
N PRO A 87 14.22 -15.08 23.71
CA PRO A 87 12.89 -15.68 23.61
C PRO A 87 12.76 -16.93 24.50
N GLU A 88 11.68 -17.68 24.24
CA GLU A 88 11.47 -19.11 24.52
C GLU A 88 10.96 -19.47 25.93
N THR A 89 9.80 -20.14 26.01
CA THR A 89 9.71 -21.60 25.79
C THR A 89 8.28 -22.09 26.03
N SER A 90 7.82 -22.91 25.09
CA SER A 90 6.70 -23.87 25.06
C SER A 90 6.05 -24.31 26.39
N VAL A 91 4.76 -24.67 26.33
CA VAL A 91 4.31 -26.09 26.35
C VAL A 91 2.77 -26.23 26.31
N ALA A 92 2.34 -27.04 25.34
CA ALA A 92 1.22 -28.00 25.32
C ALA A 92 -0.27 -27.57 25.45
N ALA A 93 -1.01 -27.95 24.40
CA ALA A 93 -2.17 -28.85 24.38
C ALA A 93 -3.03 -28.96 25.67
N ARG A 94 -4.36 -28.85 25.63
CA ARG A 94 -5.30 -29.74 24.91
C ARG A 94 -6.70 -29.11 24.76
N PRO A 95 -7.51 -29.58 23.79
CA PRO A 95 -8.94 -29.29 23.67
C PRO A 95 -9.77 -30.23 24.53
N ASP A 96 -10.93 -29.79 25.03
CA ASP A 96 -12.05 -30.53 25.66
C ASP A 96 -12.77 -29.47 26.52
N ASP A 97 -14.09 -29.34 26.66
CA ASP A 97 -15.25 -30.02 26.11
C ASP A 97 -16.47 -29.13 26.45
N GLU A 98 -17.57 -29.43 25.80
CA GLU A 98 -18.95 -29.22 26.23
C GLU A 98 -19.78 -28.03 25.67
N PRO A 99 -20.77 -28.35 24.81
CA PRO A 99 -21.87 -27.50 24.37
C PRO A 99 -23.10 -27.70 25.27
N ARG A 100 -23.99 -26.71 25.37
CA ARG A 100 -25.47 -26.87 25.56
C ARG A 100 -26.11 -25.49 25.75
N SER A 101 -26.90 -25.04 24.77
CA SER A 101 -28.38 -25.15 24.73
C SER A 101 -29.03 -23.88 25.31
N ALA A 102 -30.08 -23.28 24.78
CA ALA A 102 -31.13 -23.69 23.83
C ALA A 102 -31.71 -22.41 23.16
N ALA A 103 -32.06 -22.42 21.87
CA ALA A 103 -33.42 -22.52 21.29
C ALA A 103 -34.32 -21.29 21.54
N ALA A 104 -35.19 -20.77 20.66
CA ALA A 104 -35.65 -21.11 19.30
C ALA A 104 -36.40 -19.86 18.74
N ALA A 105 -36.25 -19.55 17.44
CA ALA A 105 -37.27 -19.62 16.36
C ALA A 105 -38.12 -18.36 16.10
N ALA A 106 -38.11 -17.85 14.85
CA ALA A 106 -39.22 -17.95 13.89
C ALA A 106 -38.95 -17.16 12.59
N SER A 107 -39.47 -17.69 11.49
CA SER A 107 -39.17 -17.44 10.07
C SER A 107 -39.89 -16.28 9.39
N ALA A 108 -39.32 -15.81 8.26
CA ALA A 108 -39.97 -15.50 6.95
C ALA A 108 -38.96 -14.65 6.13
N GLY A 109 -38.48 -15.01 4.94
CA GLY A 109 -39.22 -15.30 3.71
C GLY A 109 -39.15 -14.07 2.78
N GLY A 110 -38.38 -14.12 1.66
CA GLY A 110 -38.45 -13.05 0.64
C GLY A 110 -37.30 -12.96 -0.37
N ALA A 111 -37.48 -13.63 -1.52
CA ALA A 111 -37.00 -13.41 -2.90
C ALA A 111 -35.69 -12.64 -3.25
N PRO A 112 -34.93 -13.08 -4.29
CA PRO A 112 -33.89 -12.27 -4.92
C PRO A 112 -34.52 -11.20 -5.83
N GLY A 113 -34.26 -9.92 -5.53
CA GLY A 113 -34.67 -8.79 -6.36
C GLY A 113 -33.92 -8.74 -7.68
N ILE A 114 -34.54 -9.29 -8.71
CA ILE A 114 -34.31 -9.02 -10.14
C ILE A 114 -34.55 -7.52 -10.39
N LEU A 115 -33.50 -6.76 -10.73
CA LEU A 115 -33.65 -5.36 -11.15
C LEU A 115 -34.16 -5.30 -12.61
N PRO A 116 -35.26 -4.60 -12.89
CA PRO A 116 -35.79 -4.49 -14.24
C PRO A 116 -34.99 -3.53 -15.13
N LEU A 117 -34.79 -3.94 -16.39
CA LEU A 117 -34.24 -3.14 -17.49
C LEU A 117 -34.96 -1.80 -17.61
N SER A 118 -34.20 -0.71 -17.57
CA SER A 118 -34.72 0.64 -17.84
C SER A 118 -35.11 0.80 -19.31
N ASN A 119 -36.40 1.05 -19.51
CA ASN A 119 -37.03 1.48 -20.75
C ASN A 119 -36.31 2.69 -21.37
N ARG A 120 -35.92 2.57 -22.64
CA ARG A 120 -35.47 3.70 -23.47
C ARG A 120 -36.68 4.40 -24.09
N PRO A 121 -36.86 5.72 -23.95
CA PRO A 121 -37.92 6.43 -24.65
C PRO A 121 -37.57 6.61 -26.15
N LYS A 122 -38.59 6.37 -26.98
CA LYS A 122 -38.63 6.62 -28.42
C LYS A 122 -38.76 8.12 -28.65
N THR A 123 -37.87 8.70 -29.47
CA THR A 123 -38.05 10.06 -29.98
C THR A 123 -38.40 9.96 -31.47
N ALA A 124 -39.28 10.86 -31.89
CA ALA A 124 -40.10 10.90 -33.09
C ALA A 124 -39.37 10.68 -34.42
#